data_AF-A0A946WPH7-F1
#
_entry.id   AF-A0A946WPH7-F1
#
_cell.length_a   1.000
_cell.length_b   1.000
_cell.length_c   1.000
_cell.angle_alpha   90.00
_cell.angle_beta   90.00
_cell.angle_gamma   90.00
#
_symmetry.space_group_name_H-M   'P 1'
#
loop_
_entity.id
_entity.type
_entity.pdbx_description
1 polymer ?
#
loop_
_entity_poly.entity_id
_entity_poly.type
_entity_poly.pdbx_seq_one_letter_code
_entity_poly.pdbx_strand_id
1 'polypeptide(L)'
;MGSSEFIMIGAALLVLFGGKQLPELLRNIAKIINNFKRMTNQLKREAGLDMFDDIMNPPRHQRPPMPPPPPPSLDKKLEDGPNMNTDKEEQS
;
A
#
# COMPACT_ATOMS: atom_id res chain seq x y z
N MET A 1 -3.20 30.50 -4.31
CA MET A 1 -3.15 30.77 -5.76
C MET A 1 -2.80 29.46 -6.43
N GLY A 2 -3.64 28.88 -7.28
CA GLY A 2 -3.35 27.60 -7.91
C GLY A 2 -4.61 26.86 -8.32
N SER A 3 -5.56 26.67 -7.40
CA SER A 3 -6.87 26.09 -7.72
C SER A 3 -7.70 26.97 -8.65
N SER A 4 -7.60 28.30 -8.54
CA SER A 4 -8.31 29.25 -9.40
C SER A 4 -7.86 29.22 -10.86
N GLU A 5 -6.55 29.07 -11.13
CA GLU A 5 -6.02 28.98 -12.50
C GLU A 5 -6.45 27.70 -13.20
N PHE A 6 -6.43 26.56 -12.50
CA PHE A 6 -6.94 25.31 -13.08
C PHE A 6 -8.42 25.38 -13.42
N ILE A 7 -9.23 26.08 -12.61
CA ILE A 7 -10.65 26.30 -12.91
C ILE A 7 -10.80 27.17 -14.17
N MET A 8 -9.99 28.22 -14.33
CA MET A 8 -10.03 29.09 -15.51
C MET A 8 -9.61 28.36 -16.80
N ILE A 9 -8.55 27.54 -16.73
CA ILE A 9 -8.09 26.72 -17.85
C ILE A 9 -9.15 25.66 -18.20
N GLY A 10 -9.70 24.98 -17.19
CA GLY A 10 -10.80 24.05 -17.37
C GLY A 10 -12.00 24.71 -18.04
N ALA A 11 -12.40 25.89 -17.58
CA ALA A 11 -13.48 26.67 -18.17
C ALA A 11 -13.20 27.06 -19.63
N ALA A 12 -11.98 27.50 -19.96
CA ALA A 12 -11.58 27.83 -21.33
C ALA A 12 -11.65 26.60 -22.26
N LEU A 13 -11.18 25.44 -21.80
CA LEU A 13 -11.31 24.18 -22.54
C LEU A 13 -12.78 23.75 -22.68
N LEU A 14 -13.60 23.98 -21.66
CA LEU A 14 -15.05 23.72 -21.71
C LEU A 14 -15.77 24.62 -22.71
N VAL A 15 -15.34 25.88 -22.90
CA VAL A 15 -15.90 26.77 -23.93
C VAL A 15 -15.46 26.32 -25.33
N LEU A 16 -14.20 25.91 -25.48
CA LEU A 16 -13.64 25.52 -26.79
C LEU A 16 -14.15 24.15 -27.27
N PHE A 17 -14.21 23.18 -26.37
CA PHE A 17 -14.59 21.81 -26.68
C PHE A 17 -16.02 21.46 -26.26
N GLY A 18 -16.61 22.19 -25.31
CA GLY A 18 -17.91 21.88 -24.72
C GLY A 18 -17.81 20.93 -23.52
N GLY A 19 -18.71 21.07 -22.55
CA GLY A 19 -18.75 20.25 -21.33
C GLY A 19 -19.02 18.74 -21.56
N LYS A 20 -19.47 18.35 -22.76
CA LYS A 20 -19.76 16.95 -23.11
C LYS A 20 -18.60 16.27 -23.83
N GLN A 21 -17.80 16.99 -24.61
CA GLN A 21 -16.73 16.40 -25.42
C GLN A 21 -15.47 16.07 -24.62
N LEU A 22 -15.11 16.91 -23.65
CA LEU A 22 -13.93 16.69 -22.81
C LEU A 22 -14.01 15.37 -22.00
N PRO A 23 -15.12 15.07 -21.28
CA PRO A 23 -15.25 13.78 -20.60
C PRO A 23 -15.39 12.59 -21.56
N GLU A 24 -15.92 12.78 -22.77
CA GLU A 24 -16.05 11.74 -23.79
C GLU A 24 -14.69 11.36 -24.39
N LEU A 25 -13.86 12.37 -24.73
CA LEU A 25 -12.48 12.18 -25.15
C LEU A 25 -11.64 11.52 -24.05
N LEU A 26 -11.76 11.98 -22.80
CA LEU A 26 -11.06 11.38 -21.66
C LEU A 26 -11.43 9.89 -21.47
N ARG A 27 -12.71 9.54 -21.60
CA ARG A 27 -13.16 8.14 -21.53
C ARG A 27 -12.56 7.29 -22.65
N ASN A 28 -12.52 7.84 -23.87
CA ASN A 28 -11.94 7.15 -25.02
C ASN A 28 -10.42 6.98 -24.89
N ILE A 29 -9.70 8.01 -24.43
CA ILE A 29 -8.26 7.97 -24.14
C ILE A 29 -7.97 7.00 -22.99
N ALA A 30 -8.74 7.03 -21.91
CA ALA A 30 -8.58 6.11 -20.77
C ALA A 30 -8.73 4.65 -21.20
N LYS A 31 -9.67 4.38 -22.11
CA LYS A 31 -9.86 3.06 -22.72
C LYS A 31 -8.62 2.64 -23.54
N ILE A 32 -8.07 3.55 -24.34
CA ILE A 32 -6.84 3.32 -25.11
C ILE A 32 -5.66 3.03 -24.18
N ILE A 33 -5.46 3.82 -23.12
CA ILE A 33 -4.37 3.62 -22.14
C ILE A 33 -4.51 2.26 -21.43
N ASN A 34 -5.73 1.89 -21.02
CA ASN A 34 -5.99 0.61 -20.37
C ASN A 34 -5.72 -0.58 -21.33
N ASN A 35 -6.10 -0.44 -22.60
CA ASN A 35 -5.83 -1.45 -23.62
C ASN A 35 -4.35 -1.53 -23.94
N PHE A 36 -3.67 -0.39 -24.06
CA PHE A 36 -2.23 -0.32 -24.28
C PHE A 36 -1.48 -1.00 -23.15
N LYS A 37 -1.83 -0.73 -21.88
CA LYS A 37 -1.25 -1.42 -20.72
C LYS A 37 -1.45 -2.93 -20.79
N ARG A 38 -2.63 -3.41 -21.20
CA ARG A 38 -2.91 -4.84 -21.34
C ARG A 38 -2.08 -5.48 -22.44
N MET A 39 -1.99 -4.83 -23.60
CA MET A 39 -1.17 -5.28 -24.72
C MET A 39 0.30 -5.31 -24.34
N THR A 40 0.83 -4.23 -23.77
CA THR A 40 2.22 -4.18 -23.28
C THR A 40 2.50 -5.26 -22.25
N ASN A 41 1.54 -5.59 -21.38
CA ASN A 41 1.69 -6.64 -20.38
C ASN A 41 1.59 -8.07 -20.97
N GLN A 42 1.06 -8.23 -22.19
CA GLN A 42 1.14 -9.48 -22.95
C GLN A 42 2.49 -9.55 -23.67
N LEU A 43 2.89 -8.48 -24.34
CA LEU A 43 4.22 -8.37 -24.97
C LEU A 43 5.35 -8.60 -23.95
N LYS A 44 5.22 -8.10 -22.72
CA LYS A 44 6.21 -8.28 -21.66
C LYS A 44 6.39 -9.76 -21.26
N ARG A 45 5.29 -10.53 -21.25
CA ARG A 45 5.32 -11.97 -21.00
C ARG A 45 5.96 -12.74 -22.13
N GLU A 46 5.59 -12.40 -23.36
CA GLU A 46 6.13 -13.04 -24.57
C GLU A 46 7.62 -12.71 -24.76
N ALA A 47 8.05 -11.50 -24.41
CA ALA A 47 9.43 -11.06 -24.48
C ALA A 47 10.32 -11.57 -23.32
N GLY A 48 9.79 -12.37 -22.40
CA GLY A 48 10.55 -12.92 -21.27
C GLY A 48 10.97 -11.88 -20.21
N LEU A 49 10.38 -10.68 -20.23
CA LEU A 49 10.70 -9.58 -19.32
C LEU A 49 10.00 -9.72 -17.95
N ASP A 50 9.21 -10.77 -17.75
CA ASP A 50 8.50 -11.06 -16.49
C ASP A 50 9.44 -11.23 -15.29
N MET A 51 10.66 -11.75 -15.52
CA MET A 51 11.68 -11.89 -14.46
C MET A 51 12.04 -10.54 -13.82
N PHE A 52 11.96 -9.43 -14.56
CA PHE A 52 12.18 -8.09 -14.02
C PHE A 52 11.00 -7.58 -13.16
N ASP A 53 9.76 -8.04 -13.40
CA ASP A 53 8.60 -7.62 -12.59
C ASP A 53 8.59 -8.31 -11.23
N ASP A 54 8.92 -9.61 -11.17
CA ASP A 54 8.96 -10.36 -9.91
C ASP A 54 10.02 -9.81 -8.93
N ILE A 55 11.11 -9.25 -9.46
CA ILE A 55 12.16 -8.59 -8.66
C ILE A 55 11.69 -7.21 -8.19
N MET A 56 10.96 -6.45 -9.02
CA MET A 56 10.50 -5.09 -8.68
C MET A 56 9.21 -5.05 -7.86
N ASN A 57 8.36 -6.06 -7.95
CA ASN A 57 7.10 -6.16 -7.23
C ASN A 57 6.96 -7.58 -6.66
N PRO A 58 7.67 -7.90 -5.55
CA PRO A 58 7.53 -9.19 -4.92
C PRO A 58 6.04 -9.43 -4.61
N PRO A 59 5.52 -10.65 -4.80
CA PRO A 59 4.16 -10.99 -4.41
C PRO A 59 3.94 -10.45 -3.00
N ARG A 60 2.94 -9.57 -2.82
CA ARG A 60 2.49 -9.17 -1.49
C ARG A 60 2.02 -10.44 -0.82
N HIS A 61 2.94 -11.10 -0.11
CA HIS A 61 2.63 -12.17 0.80
C HIS A 61 1.53 -11.58 1.67
N GLN A 62 0.33 -12.14 1.56
CA GLN A 62 -0.68 -11.94 2.58
C GLN A 62 0.04 -12.27 3.87
N ARG A 63 0.36 -11.25 4.68
CA ARG A 63 1.03 -11.47 5.95
C ARG A 63 0.17 -12.53 6.64
N PRO A 64 0.73 -13.69 7.05
CA PRO A 64 -0.06 -14.67 7.76
C PRO A 64 -0.85 -13.93 8.85
N PRO A 65 -2.15 -14.22 9.02
CA PRO A 65 -2.96 -13.54 10.03
C PRO A 65 -2.18 -13.61 11.34
N MET A 66 -1.84 -12.45 11.90
CA MET A 66 -1.02 -12.40 13.10
C MET A 66 -1.71 -13.24 14.18
N PRO A 67 -0.97 -14.05 14.95
CA PRO A 67 -1.55 -14.70 16.12
C PRO A 67 -2.19 -13.62 17.01
N PRO A 68 -3.35 -13.89 17.63
CA PRO A 68 -4.00 -12.93 18.51
C PRO A 68 -3.01 -12.45 19.57
N PRO A 69 -3.03 -11.15 19.93
CA PRO A 69 -2.13 -10.64 20.96
C PRO A 69 -2.31 -11.47 22.24
N PRO A 70 -1.21 -11.83 22.94
CA PRO A 70 -1.31 -12.56 24.19
C PRO A 70 -2.21 -11.80 25.17
N PRO A 71 -3.07 -12.50 25.93
CA PRO A 71 -3.91 -11.84 26.93
C PRO A 71 -3.01 -11.04 27.88
N PRO A 72 -3.43 -9.84 28.30
CA PRO A 72 -2.66 -9.05 29.25
C PRO A 72 -2.40 -9.92 30.48
N SER A 73 -1.12 -10.24 30.73
CA SER A 73 -0.71 -10.99 31.90
C SER A 73 -1.19 -10.22 33.13
N LEU A 74 -2.14 -10.80 33.86
CA LEU A 74 -2.70 -10.25 35.11
C LEU A 74 -1.71 -10.34 36.29
N ASP A 75 -0.41 -10.29 36.01
CA ASP A 75 0.68 -10.50 36.97
C ASP A 75 1.64 -9.30 36.97
N LYS A 76 1.09 -8.08 37.01
CA LYS A 76 1.81 -6.86 37.42
C LYS A 76 1.05 -6.14 38.53
N LYS A 77 0.81 -6.84 39.65
CA LYS A 77 0.46 -6.17 40.91
C LYS A 77 0.73 -7.03 42.16
N LEU A 78 1.90 -7.68 42.23
CA LEU A 78 2.46 -8.18 43.50
C LEU A 78 4.00 -8.11 43.45
N GLU A 79 4.54 -6.92 43.18
CA GLU A 79 5.85 -6.55 43.70
C GLU A 79 5.61 -5.69 44.95
N ASP A 80 5.49 -6.32 46.13
CA ASP A 80 5.74 -5.64 47.41
C ASP A 80 6.07 -6.65 48.55
N GLY A 81 7.37 -6.98 48.67
CA GLY A 81 8.10 -7.44 49.87
C GLY A 81 7.85 -8.84 50.46
N PRO A 82 8.73 -9.37 51.37
CA PRO A 82 10.14 -9.07 51.64
C PRO A 82 11.08 -10.30 51.48
N ASN A 83 12.35 -10.00 51.26
CA ASN A 83 13.51 -10.90 51.17
C ASN A 83 13.69 -11.82 52.40
N MET A 84 13.83 -13.13 52.17
CA MET A 84 14.50 -14.08 53.09
C MET A 84 15.26 -15.16 52.29
N ASN A 85 16.36 -14.79 51.63
CA ASN A 85 17.39 -15.78 51.32
C ASN A 85 18.19 -16.05 52.60
N THR A 86 17.88 -17.18 53.23
CA THR A 86 18.71 -17.84 54.22
C THR A 86 20.00 -18.30 53.53
N ASP A 87 21.13 -17.80 54.03
CA ASP A 87 22.46 -18.31 53.78
C ASP A 87 22.52 -19.83 53.91
N LYS A 88 22.50 -20.56 52.79
CA LYS A 88 23.07 -21.91 52.66
C LYS A 88 23.38 -22.19 51.20
N GLU A 89 24.52 -21.70 50.73
CA GLU A 89 25.34 -22.40 49.75
C GLU A 89 26.72 -21.71 49.68
N GLU A 90 27.43 -21.73 50.82
CA GLU A 90 28.87 -21.54 50.79
C GLU A 90 29.54 -22.77 51.42
N GLN A 91 30.02 -23.62 50.50
CA GLN A 91 31.23 -24.45 50.60
C GLN A 91 31.21 -25.77 51.39
N SER A 92 31.57 -26.81 50.63
CA SER A 92 32.32 -28.04 50.99
C SER A 92 31.64 -29.11 51.83
#